data_AF-A0A530YF94-F1
#
_entry.id   AF-A0A530YF94-F1
#
_cell.length_a   1.000
_cell.length_b   1.000
_cell.length_c   1.000
_cell.angle_alpha   90.00
_cell.angle_beta   90.00
_cell.angle_gamma   90.00
#
_symmetry.space_group_name_H-M   'P 1'
#
loop_
_entity.id
_entity.type
_entity.pdbx_description
1 polymer ?
#
loop_
_entity_poly.entity_id
_entity_poly.type
_entity_poly.pdbx_seq_one_letter_code
_entity_poly.pdbx_strand_id
1 'polypeptide(L)'
;MTDHQQKPGQQKPGQQKPGFIPWPPLIYVAAIAVSIALGLLYPLPWIGGLLADILFAAGWVALFGVAALWFTAIRTMIRAKTTLHPNAVPDHLVTTGPFA
;
A
#
# COMPACT_ATOMS: atom_id res chain seq x y z
N MET A 1 -41.13 4.03 -22.64
CA MET A 1 -40.17 3.03 -22.14
C MET A 1 -38.97 2.96 -23.06
N THR A 2 -37.86 3.61 -22.71
CA THR A 2 -36.53 3.30 -23.28
C THR A 2 -35.51 3.53 -22.18
N ASP A 3 -35.36 2.54 -21.30
CA ASP A 3 -34.25 2.49 -20.37
C ASP A 3 -32.97 2.29 -21.18
N HIS A 4 -32.16 3.34 -21.26
CA HIS A 4 -30.83 3.27 -21.84
C HIS A 4 -29.95 2.40 -20.94
N GLN A 5 -29.99 1.09 -21.21
CA GLN A 5 -29.11 0.08 -20.63
C GLN A 5 -27.65 0.49 -20.89
N GLN A 6 -27.03 1.07 -19.87
CA GLN A 6 -25.64 1.48 -19.90
C GLN A 6 -24.78 0.22 -19.84
N LYS A 7 -24.11 -0.11 -20.95
CA LYS A 7 -23.24 -1.29 -21.06
C LYS A 7 -22.17 -1.27 -19.95
N PRO A 8 -21.98 -2.37 -19.20
CA PRO A 8 -20.93 -2.46 -18.20
C PRO A 8 -19.58 -2.28 -18.91
N GLY A 9 -18.90 -1.17 -18.62
CA GLY A 9 -17.58 -0.83 -19.20
C GLY A 9 -17.46 0.55 -19.85
N GLN A 10 -18.56 1.31 -20.04
CA GLN A 10 -18.49 2.66 -20.62
C GLN A 10 -18.17 3.72 -19.55
N GLN A 11 -16.89 4.12 -19.45
CA GLN A 11 -16.44 5.22 -18.60
C GLN A 11 -17.01 6.56 -19.09
N LYS A 12 -17.65 7.32 -18.18
CA LYS A 12 -18.19 8.65 -18.48
C LYS A 12 -17.08 9.62 -18.90
N PRO A 13 -17.29 10.49 -19.92
CA PRO A 13 -16.34 11.54 -20.25
C PRO A 13 -16.16 12.46 -19.03
N GLY A 14 -14.93 12.53 -18.50
CA GLY A 14 -14.60 13.27 -17.27
C GLY A 14 -14.01 12.42 -16.14
N GLN A 15 -13.96 11.09 -16.28
CA GLN A 15 -13.28 10.23 -15.30
C GLN A 15 -11.75 10.46 -15.38
N GLN A 16 -11.20 11.08 -14.34
CA GLN A 16 -9.76 11.34 -14.23
C GLN A 16 -9.03 10.00 -14.18
N LYS A 17 -8.19 9.75 -15.18
CA LYS A 17 -7.31 8.58 -15.20
C LYS A 17 -6.43 8.64 -13.95
N PRO A 18 -6.38 7.59 -13.11
CA PRO A 18 -5.47 7.54 -11.98
C PRO A 18 -4.07 7.89 -12.48
N GLY A 19 -3.44 8.89 -11.85
CA GLY A 19 -2.13 9.38 -12.28
C GLY A 19 -1.14 8.22 -12.40
N PHE A 20 -0.41 8.17 -13.52
CA PHE A 20 0.50 7.08 -13.86
C PHE A 20 1.64 6.88 -12.86
N ILE A 21 1.97 7.92 -12.09
CA ILE A 21 3.09 7.90 -11.15
C ILE A 21 2.50 7.68 -9.75
N PRO A 22 2.71 6.50 -9.12
CA PRO A 22 2.31 6.24 -7.76
C PRO A 22 3.27 6.96 -6.80
N TRP A 23 3.05 8.26 -6.64
CA TRP A 23 3.92 9.15 -5.85
C TRP A 23 4.12 8.68 -4.40
N PRO A 24 3.09 8.29 -3.64
CA PRO A 24 3.30 7.93 -2.23
C PRO A 24 4.25 6.73 -2.07
N PRO A 25 4.07 5.60 -2.78
CA PRO A 25 5.03 4.49 -2.74
C PRO A 25 6.45 4.87 -3.16
N LEU A 26 6.60 5.66 -4.22
CA LEU A 26 7.93 5.99 -4.75
C LEU A 26 8.74 6.84 -3.76
N ILE A 27 8.10 7.79 -3.09
CA ILE A 27 8.74 8.62 -2.06
C ILE A 27 9.21 7.75 -0.89
N TYR A 28 8.43 6.76 -0.46
CA TYR A 28 8.86 5.85 0.61
C TYR A 28 10.06 5.00 0.20
N VAL A 29 10.08 4.47 -1.02
CA VAL A 29 11.24 3.71 -1.53
C VAL A 29 12.49 4.58 -1.59
N ALA A 30 12.36 5.82 -2.07
CA ALA A 30 13.47 6.77 -2.09
C ALA A 30 13.96 7.11 -0.67
N ALA A 31 13.04 7.34 0.27
CA ALA A 31 13.39 7.61 1.67
C ALA A 31 14.13 6.44 2.32
N ILE A 32 13.71 5.19 2.07
CA ILE A 32 14.41 3.99 2.55
C ILE A 32 15.81 3.91 1.95
N ALA A 33 15.96 4.13 0.64
CA ALA A 33 17.26 4.10 -0.03
C ALA A 33 18.23 5.16 0.54
N VAL A 34 17.75 6.40 0.72
CA VAL A 34 18.52 7.48 1.34
C VAL A 34 18.89 7.15 2.78
N SER A 35 17.96 6.59 3.56
CA SER A 35 18.22 6.15 4.93
C SER A 35 19.33 5.09 5.01
N ILE A 36 19.29 4.09 4.12
CA ILE A 36 20.33 3.06 4.03
C ILE A 36 21.68 3.68 3.66
N ALA A 37 21.71 4.54 2.64
CA ALA A 37 22.94 5.21 2.21
C ALA A 37 23.54 6.06 3.34
N LEU A 38 22.72 6.82 4.07
CA LEU A 38 23.15 7.59 5.24
C LEU A 38 23.67 6.67 6.34
N GLY A 39 23.01 5.55 6.63
CA GLY A 39 23.49 4.59 7.62
C GLY A 39 24.85 3.98 7.29
N LEU A 40 25.15 3.79 6.00
CA LEU A 40 26.44 3.26 5.52
C LEU A 40 27.55 4.32 5.49
N LEU A 41 27.23 5.54 5.03
CA LEU A 41 28.21 6.62 4.83
C LEU A 41 28.47 7.44 6.10
N TYR A 42 27.45 7.59 6.94
CA TYR A 42 27.49 8.38 8.17
C TYR A 42 26.88 7.57 9.32
N PRO A 43 27.54 6.51 9.80
CA PRO A 43 27.08 5.77 10.97
C PRO A 43 27.11 6.68 12.19
N LEU A 44 25.96 6.88 12.84
CA LEU A 44 25.86 7.73 14.02
C LEU A 44 26.53 7.04 15.22
N PRO A 45 27.59 7.63 15.82
CA PRO A 45 28.41 6.96 16.84
C PRO A 45 27.68 6.69 18.17
N TRP A 46 26.53 7.32 18.39
CA TRP A 46 25.71 7.16 19.60
C TRP A 46 24.64 6.06 19.50
N ILE A 47 24.39 5.49 18.31
CA ILE A 47 23.43 4.42 18.06
C ILE A 47 24.25 3.15 17.90
N GLY A 48 24.52 2.50 19.04
CA GLY A 48 25.32 1.28 19.10
C GLY A 48 24.88 0.36 20.23
N GLY A 49 25.44 -0.85 20.26
CA GLY A 49 25.15 -1.87 21.26
C GLY A 49 23.66 -2.23 21.31
N LEU A 50 23.13 -2.38 22.53
CA LEU A 50 21.75 -2.85 22.76
C LEU A 50 20.68 -2.00 22.06
N LEU A 51 20.87 -0.68 21.95
CA LEU A 51 19.91 0.19 21.27
C LEU A 51 19.82 -0.13 19.78
N ALA A 52 20.95 -0.40 19.13
CA ALA A 52 21.00 -0.77 17.72
C ALA A 52 20.31 -2.12 17.48
N ASP A 53 20.53 -3.10 18.37
CA ASP A 53 19.89 -4.42 18.27
C ASP A 53 18.36 -4.33 18.41
N ILE A 54 17.87 -3.50 19.35
CA ILE A 54 16.44 -3.25 19.53
C ILE A 54 15.84 -2.56 18.31
N LEU A 55 16.50 -1.52 17.77
CA LEU A 55 16.05 -0.81 16.57
C LEU A 55 16.00 -1.74 15.36
N PHE A 56 16.99 -2.62 15.20
CA PHE A 56 17.03 -3.60 14.14
C PHE A 56 15.90 -4.63 14.26
N ALA A 57 15.68 -5.17 15.46
CA ALA A 57 14.57 -6.09 15.74
C ALA A 57 13.20 -5.42 15.51
N ALA A 58 13.03 -4.18 15.97
CA ALA A 58 11.83 -3.39 15.74
C ALA A 58 11.56 -3.17 14.23
N GLY A 59 12.62 -2.93 13.45
CA GLY A 59 12.53 -2.84 11.98
C GLY A 59 11.97 -4.13 11.36
N TRP A 60 12.44 -5.29 11.79
CA TRP A 60 11.89 -6.58 11.33
C TRP A 60 10.45 -6.79 11.75
N VAL A 61 10.10 -6.49 13.00
CA VAL A 61 8.72 -6.58 13.48
C VAL A 61 7.80 -5.70 12.65
N ALA A 62 8.21 -4.47 12.35
CA ALA A 62 7.45 -3.56 11.49
C ALA A 62 7.29 -4.13 10.07
N LEU A 63 8.36 -4.68 9.48
CA LEU A 63 8.31 -5.30 8.15
C LEU A 63 7.33 -6.47 8.09
N PHE A 64 7.39 -7.38 9.06
CA PHE A 64 6.44 -8.49 9.16
C PHE A 64 5.01 -8.02 9.45
N GLY A 65 4.85 -6.96 10.25
CA GLY A 65 3.56 -6.33 10.51
C GLY A 65 2.92 -5.81 9.23
N VAL A 66 3.66 -5.06 8.42
CA VAL A 66 3.19 -4.57 7.12
C VAL A 66 2.86 -5.73 6.18
N ALA A 67 3.71 -6.76 6.11
CA ALA A 67 3.44 -7.94 5.29
C ALA A 67 2.15 -8.68 5.72
N ALA A 68 1.95 -8.85 7.03
CA ALA A 68 0.75 -9.46 7.58
C ALA A 68 -0.51 -8.62 7.31
N LEU A 69 -0.43 -7.30 7.46
CA LEU A 69 -1.53 -6.38 7.11
C LEU A 69 -1.86 -6.49 5.62
N TRP A 70 -0.86 -6.50 4.76
CA TRP A 70 -1.08 -6.60 3.32
C TRP A 70 -1.71 -7.93 2.91
N PHE A 71 -1.20 -9.03 3.46
CA PHE A 71 -1.75 -10.37 3.24
C PHE A 71 -3.20 -10.47 3.72
N THR A 72 -3.50 -9.97 4.92
CA THR A 72 -4.87 -10.01 5.47
C THR A 72 -5.82 -9.09 4.71
N ALA A 73 -5.34 -7.95 4.19
CA ALA A 73 -6.13 -7.04 3.36
C ALA A 73 -6.52 -7.70 2.04
N ILE A 74 -5.55 -8.26 1.32
CA ILE A 74 -5.78 -9.00 0.06
C ILE A 74 -6.73 -10.17 0.30
N ARG A 75 -6.51 -10.96 1.37
CA ARG A 75 -7.38 -12.09 1.72
C ARG A 75 -8.82 -11.64 1.98
N THR A 76 -9.02 -10.52 2.67
CA THR A 76 -10.35 -9.98 2.96
C THR A 76 -11.04 -9.51 1.68
N MET A 77 -10.31 -8.82 0.79
CA MET A 77 -10.85 -8.40 -0.51
C MET A 77 -11.23 -9.58 -1.41
N ILE A 78 -10.39 -10.62 -1.48
CA ILE A 78 -10.69 -11.86 -2.22
C ILE A 78 -11.94 -12.53 -1.67
N ARG A 79 -12.07 -12.63 -0.34
CA ARG A 79 -13.25 -13.20 0.32
C ARG A 79 -14.52 -12.39 0.04
N ALA A 80 -14.40 -11.07 0.00
CA ALA A 80 -15.48 -10.18 -0.36
C ALA A 80 -15.82 -10.23 -1.86
N LYS A 81 -15.02 -10.90 -2.71
CA LYS A 81 -15.16 -10.91 -4.17
C LYS A 81 -15.19 -9.50 -4.77
N THR A 82 -14.46 -8.55 -4.18
CA THR A 82 -14.38 -7.18 -4.69
C THR A 82 -13.35 -7.09 -5.80
N THR A 83 -13.53 -6.14 -6.71
CA THR A 83 -12.64 -5.97 -7.85
C THR A 83 -11.27 -5.45 -7.39
N LEU A 84 -10.21 -6.22 -7.66
CA LEU A 84 -8.81 -5.85 -7.36
C LEU A 84 -8.15 -4.99 -8.44
N HIS A 85 -8.87 -4.71 -9.53
CA HIS A 85 -8.36 -3.91 -10.64
C HIS A 85 -8.35 -2.42 -10.23
N PRO A 86 -7.17 -1.76 -10.14
CA PRO A 86 -7.06 -0.38 -9.67
C PRO A 86 -7.80 0.67 -10.53
N ASN A 87 -8.25 0.28 -11.73
CA ASN A 87 -8.97 1.14 -12.68
C ASN A 87 -10.44 0.73 -12.89
N ALA A 88 -10.92 -0.29 -12.18
CA ALA A 88 -12.31 -0.70 -12.24
C ALA A 88 -13.09 -0.07 -11.09
N VAL A 89 -14.39 0.14 -11.31
CA VAL A 89 -15.29 0.62 -10.26
C VAL A 89 -15.45 -0.50 -9.23
N PRO A 90 -15.20 -0.25 -7.93
CA PRO A 90 -15.43 -1.26 -6.90
C PRO A 90 -16.93 -1.61 -6.83
N ASP A 91 -17.25 -2.91 -6.90
CA ASP A 91 -18.64 -3.38 -6.84
C ASP A 91 -19.25 -3.26 -5.42
N HIS A 92 -18.40 -3.32 -4.39
CA HIS A 92 -18.80 -3.25 -2.98
C HIS A 92 -17.65 -2.79 -2.08
N LEU A 93 -17.99 -1.97 -1.08
CA LEU A 93 -17.05 -1.43 -0.09
C LEU A 93 -16.78 -2.46 1.02
N VAL A 94 -15.50 -2.70 1.33
CA VAL A 94 -15.07 -3.64 2.37
C VAL A 94 -14.73 -2.86 3.64
N THR A 95 -15.48 -3.06 4.73
CA THR A 95 -15.32 -2.35 6.02
C THR A 95 -15.02 -3.30 7.18
N THR A 96 -14.49 -4.48 6.89
CA THR A 96 -14.19 -5.52 7.89
C THR A 96 -12.71 -5.91 7.82
N GLY A 97 -12.21 -6.52 8.90
CA GLY A 97 -10.83 -6.95 8.99
C GLY A 97 -9.87 -5.74 9.04
N PRO A 98 -8.80 -5.69 8.23
CA PRO A 98 -7.81 -4.62 8.27
C PRO A 98 -8.30 -3.28 7.72
N PHE A 99 -9.55 -3.20 7.26
CA PHE A 99 -10.20 -1.98 6.76
C PHE A 99 -11.23 -1.40 7.74
N ALA A 100 -11.33 -1.97 8.95
CA ALA A 100 -12.17 -1.48 10.05
C ALA A 100 -11.33 -0.61 11.00
#